data_AF-Q7NNQ4-F1
#
_entry.id   AF-Q7NNQ4-F1
#
_cell.length_a   1.000
_cell.length_b   1.000
_cell.length_c   1.000
_cell.angle_alpha   90.00
_cell.angle_beta   90.00
_cell.angle_gamma   90.00
#
_symmetry.space_group_name_H-M   'P 1'
#
loop_
_entity.id
_entity.type
_entity.pdbx_description
1 polymer ?
#
loop_
_entity_poly.entity_id
_entity_poly.type
_entity_poly.pdbx_seq_one_letter_code
_entity_poly.pdbx_strand_id
1 'polypeptide(L)'
;MQSMNISLPEPLKQFVDGQIAQGRYSSASEYVRELIRADEKRKAEEQLEAKLLEGLNSPASELTAADWSSIRKEALARLEARKKQR
;
A
#
# COMPACT_ATOMS: atom_id res chain seq x y z
N MET A 1 12.46 13.00 14.00
CA MET A 1 11.21 12.21 14.12
C MET A 1 10.16 13.10 14.77
N GLN A 2 8.91 13.01 14.33
CA GLN A 2 7.79 13.59 15.07
C GLN A 2 7.35 12.60 16.16
N SER A 3 6.98 13.10 17.33
CA SER A 3 6.50 12.27 18.44
C SER A 3 5.00 12.03 18.32
N MET A 4 4.56 10.83 18.71
CA MET A 4 3.15 10.45 18.82
C MET A 4 2.95 9.79 20.18
N ASN A 5 2.05 10.36 21.00
CA ASN A 5 1.71 9.80 22.31
C ASN A 5 0.52 8.86 22.15
N ILE A 6 0.65 7.63 22.66
CA ILE A 6 -0.39 6.61 22.58
C ILE A 6 -0.66 6.12 24.01
N SER A 7 -1.90 6.24 24.47
CA SER A 7 -2.34 5.65 25.73
C SER A 7 -2.82 4.23 25.48
N LEU A 8 -2.26 3.28 26.22
CA LEU A 8 -2.64 1.87 26.14
C LEU A 8 -3.20 1.40 27.49
N PRO A 9 -4.28 0.60 27.49
CA PRO A 9 -4.68 -0.16 28.67
C PRO A 9 -3.54 -1.06 29.15
N GLU A 10 -3.51 -1.31 30.47
CA GLU A 10 -2.46 -2.11 31.12
C GLU A 10 -2.19 -3.46 30.44
N PRO A 11 -3.19 -4.26 30.01
CA PRO A 11 -2.94 -5.52 29.31
C PRO A 11 -2.18 -5.36 27.98
N LEU A 12 -2.47 -4.30 27.22
CA LEU A 12 -1.79 -4.04 25.95
C LEU A 12 -0.35 -3.56 26.18
N LYS A 13 -0.13 -2.76 27.23
CA LYS A 13 1.22 -2.36 27.63
C LYS A 13 2.07 -3.57 27.98
N GLN A 14 1.57 -4.47 28.83
CA GLN A 14 2.27 -5.70 29.22
C GLN A 14 2.58 -6.59 28.01
N PHE A 15 1.67 -6.67 27.05
CA PHE A 15 1.92 -7.40 25.80
C PHE A 15 3.08 -6.80 25.01
N VAL A 16 3.12 -5.47 24.84
CA VAL A 16 4.21 -4.77 24.14
C VAL A 16 5.55 -4.96 24.88
N ASP A 17 5.54 -4.82 26.21
CA ASP A 17 6.73 -5.04 27.04
C ASP A 17 7.26 -6.48 26.88
N GLY A 18 6.37 -7.46 26.78
CA GLY A 18 6.72 -8.85 26.49
C GLY A 18 7.36 -9.05 25.11
N GLN A 19 6.92 -8.33 24.07
CA GLN A 19 7.55 -8.37 22.74
C GLN A 19 8.96 -7.79 22.76
N ILE A 20 9.19 -6.74 23.55
CA ILE A 20 10.52 -6.12 23.74
C ILE A 20 11.43 -7.07 24.53
N ALA A 21 10.93 -7.68 25.61
CA ALA A 21 11.70 -8.60 26.46
C ALA A 21 12.23 -9.84 25.70
N GLN A 22 11.56 -10.23 24.62
CA GLN A 22 12.01 -11.31 23.73
C GLN A 22 13.19 -10.91 22.82
N GLY A 23 13.68 -9.68 22.92
CA GLY A 23 14.82 -9.16 22.16
C GLY A 23 14.51 -8.85 20.69
N ARG A 24 13.25 -8.99 20.27
CA ARG A 24 12.82 -8.73 18.89
C ARG A 24 12.74 -7.25 18.55
N TYR A 25 12.53 -6.40 19.56
CA TYR A 25 12.41 -4.95 19.41
C TYR A 25 13.17 -4.26 20.54
N SER A 26 13.84 -3.16 20.23
CA SER A 26 14.59 -2.34 21.19
C SER A 26 13.71 -1.36 21.97
N SER A 27 12.49 -1.07 21.48
CA SER A 27 11.56 -0.15 22.13
C SER A 27 10.11 -0.37 21.67
N ALA A 28 9.16 0.14 22.45
CA ALA A 28 7.74 0.15 22.09
C ALA A 28 7.50 0.95 20.79
N SER A 29 8.22 2.06 20.59
CA SER A 29 8.10 2.85 19.37
C SER A 29 8.60 2.10 18.13
N GLU A 30 9.61 1.23 18.27
CA GLU A 30 10.04 0.37 17.17
C GLU A 30 8.99 -0.68 16.84
N TYR A 31 8.45 -1.36 17.86
CA TYR A 31 7.38 -2.32 17.69
C TYR A 31 6.17 -1.70 16.96
N VAL A 32 5.73 -0.52 17.38
CA VAL A 32 4.60 0.18 16.76
C VAL A 32 4.90 0.58 15.31
N ARG A 33 6.12 1.03 15.00
CA ARG A 33 6.49 1.37 13.61
C ARG A 33 6.44 0.15 12.69
N GLU A 34 6.91 -1.00 13.16
CA GLU A 34 6.84 -2.25 12.40
C GLU A 34 5.39 -2.71 12.20
N LEU A 35 4.53 -2.58 13.22
CA LEU A 35 3.11 -2.86 13.07
C LEU A 35 2.44 -1.95 12.03
N ILE A 36 2.78 -0.65 12.01
CA ILE A 36 2.26 0.28 11.00
C ILE A 36 2.69 -0.14 9.60
N ARG A 37 3.98 -0.47 9.40
CA ARG A 37 4.48 -0.94 8.10
C ARG A 37 3.81 -2.23 7.65
N ALA A 38 3.59 -3.16 8.58
CA ALA A 38 2.87 -4.40 8.29
C ALA A 38 1.41 -4.13 7.90
N ASP A 39 0.74 -3.19 8.57
CA ASP A 39 -0.62 -2.76 8.22
C ASP A 39 -0.69 -2.08 6.84
N GLU A 40 0.25 -1.17 6.55
CA GLU A 40 0.37 -0.54 5.23
C GLU A 40 0.56 -1.58 4.12
N LYS A 41 1.46 -2.56 4.34
CA LYS A 41 1.70 -3.64 3.39
C LYS A 41 0.44 -4.47 3.16
N ARG A 42 -0.25 -4.89 4.22
CA ARG A 42 -1.49 -5.65 4.12
C ARG A 42 -2.57 -4.90 3.33
N LYS A 43 -2.76 -3.60 3.60
CA LYS A 43 -3.70 -2.77 2.85
C LYS A 43 -3.32 -2.64 1.38
N ALA A 44 -2.03 -2.55 1.07
CA ALA A 44 -1.57 -2.53 -0.31
C ALA A 44 -1.83 -3.87 -1.03
N GLU A 45 -1.64 -4.99 -0.33
CA GLU A 45 -1.96 -6.33 -0.83
C GLU A 45 -3.46 -6.49 -1.09
N GLU A 46 -4.32 -6.08 -0.16
CA GLU A 46 -5.79 -6.10 -0.32
C GLU A 46 -6.24 -5.25 -1.52
N GLN A 47 -5.64 -4.07 -1.73
CA GLN A 47 -5.92 -3.22 -2.88
C GLN A 47 -5.49 -3.87 -4.20
N LEU A 48 -4.32 -4.51 -4.22
CA LEU A 48 -3.82 -5.23 -5.38
C LEU A 48 -4.75 -6.40 -5.72
N GLU A 49 -5.14 -7.20 -4.73
CA GLU A 49 -6.07 -8.32 -4.90
C GLU A 49 -7.41 -7.85 -5.47
N ALA A 50 -7.97 -6.77 -4.92
CA ALA A 50 -9.20 -6.18 -5.44
C ALA A 50 -9.07 -5.78 -6.93
N LYS A 51 -7.93 -5.21 -7.33
CA LYS A 51 -7.65 -4.84 -8.74
C LYS A 51 -7.47 -6.06 -9.64
N LEU A 52 -6.85 -7.12 -9.14
CA LEU A 52 -6.72 -8.38 -9.88
C LEU A 52 -8.10 -9.02 -10.09
N LEU A 53 -8.94 -9.05 -9.06
CA LEU A 53 -10.31 -9.54 -9.16
C LEU A 53 -11.16 -8.70 -10.12
N GLU A 54 -11.01 -7.38 -10.10
CA GLU A 54 -11.64 -6.48 -11.08
C GLU A 54 -11.24 -6.84 -12.51
N GLY A 55 -9.93 -7.06 -12.75
CA GLY A 55 -9.42 -7.47 -14.06
C GLY A 55 -9.90 -8.86 -14.48
N LEU A 56 -9.92 -9.83 -13.58
CA LEU A 56 -10.39 -11.20 -13.86
C LEU A 56 -11.89 -11.26 -14.17
N ASN A 57 -12.68 -10.42 -13.51
CA ASN A 57 -14.11 -10.31 -13.77
C ASN A 57 -14.44 -9.39 -14.97
N SER A 58 -13.43 -8.76 -15.57
CA SER A 58 -13.62 -7.93 -16.76
C SER A 58 -13.65 -8.80 -18.04
N PRO A 59 -14.29 -8.33 -19.12
CA PRO A 59 -14.27 -9.03 -20.39
C PRO A 59 -12.84 -9.17 -20.92
N ALA A 60 -12.42 -10.41 -21.19
CA ALA A 60 -11.13 -10.66 -21.83
C ALA A 60 -11.24 -10.50 -23.36
N SER A 61 -10.23 -9.88 -23.96
CA SER A 61 -10.06 -9.81 -25.41
C SER A 61 -8.59 -10.00 -25.76
N GLU A 62 -8.32 -10.45 -26.98
CA GLU A 62 -6.95 -10.58 -27.47
C GLU A 62 -6.33 -9.19 -27.62
N LEU A 63 -5.13 -9.01 -27.08
CA LEU A 63 -4.41 -7.75 -27.17
C LEU A 63 -3.58 -7.70 -28.45
N THR A 64 -4.08 -7.02 -29.47
CA THR A 64 -3.42 -6.94 -30.78
C THR A 64 -2.37 -5.83 -30.84
N ALA A 65 -1.51 -5.85 -31.88
CA ALA A 65 -0.55 -4.77 -32.13
C ALA A 65 -1.22 -3.41 -32.42
N ALA A 66 -2.44 -3.42 -32.98
CA ALA A 66 -3.22 -2.22 -33.21
C ALA A 66 -3.70 -1.62 -31.87
N ASP A 67 -4.14 -2.46 -30.93
CA ASP A 67 -4.54 -2.03 -29.59
C ASP A 67 -3.39 -1.37 -28.85
N TRP A 68 -2.19 -1.97 -28.90
CA TRP A 68 -0.97 -1.37 -28.34
C TRP A 68 -0.66 0.01 -28.91
N SER A 69 -0.80 0.17 -30.23
CA SER A 69 -0.56 1.43 -30.92
C SER A 69 -1.59 2.50 -30.51
N SER A 70 -2.86 2.10 -30.37
CA SER A 70 -3.96 2.96 -29.91
C SER A 70 -3.73 3.42 -28.46
N ILE A 71 -3.46 2.47 -27.54
CA ILE A 71 -3.20 2.74 -26.12
C ILE A 71 -2.03 3.73 -25.96
N ARG A 72 -0.94 3.54 -26.70
CA ARG A 72 0.22 4.44 -26.65
C ARG A 72 -0.12 5.84 -27.15
N LYS A 73 -0.84 5.94 -28.26
CA LYS A 73 -1.27 7.23 -28.83
C LYS A 73 -2.15 7.99 -27.84
N GLU A 74 -3.09 7.30 -27.20
CA GLU A 74 -3.96 7.89 -26.19
C GLU A 74 -3.18 8.37 -24.96
N ALA A 75 -2.28 7.55 -24.44
CA ALA A 75 -1.43 7.91 -23.29
C ALA A 75 -0.61 9.18 -23.57
N LEU A 76 -0.01 9.29 -24.76
CA LEU A 76 0.73 10.48 -25.18
C LEU A 76 -0.17 11.71 -25.29
N ALA A 77 -1.36 11.57 -25.87
CA ALA A 77 -2.32 12.68 -25.97
C ALA A 77 -2.75 13.20 -24.59
N ARG A 78 -2.98 12.30 -23.62
CA ARG A 78 -3.30 12.66 -22.23
C ARG A 78 -2.15 13.41 -21.55
N LEU A 79 -0.90 13.01 -21.79
CA LEU A 79 0.28 13.71 -21.26
C LEU A 79 0.40 15.12 -21.84
N GLU A 80 0.21 15.29 -23.15
CA GLU A 80 0.27 16.61 -23.80
C GLU A 80 -0.87 17.53 -23.35
N ALA A 81 -2.09 17.00 -23.16
CA ALA A 81 -3.20 17.76 -22.58
C ALA A 81 -2.89 18.26 -21.16
N ARG A 82 -2.26 17.42 -20.32
CA ARG A 82 -1.86 17.79 -18.96
C ARG A 82 -0.75 18.83 -18.92
N LYS A 83 0.15 18.85 -19.93
CA LYS A 83 1.17 19.89 -20.08
C LYS A 83 0.57 21.24 -20.47
N LYS A 84 -0.42 21.26 -21.36
CA LYS A 84 -1.10 22.50 -21.80
C LYS A 84 -1.96 23.16 -20.71
N GLN A 85 -2.35 22.40 -19.67
CA GLN A 85 -3.12 22.89 -18.52
C GLN A 85 -2.27 23.44 -17.37
N ARG A 86 -0.94 23.25 -17.40
CA ARG A 86 0.00 23.80 -16.42
C ARG A 86 0.61 25.09 -16.93
#